data_AF-A0A2V0P6W2-F1
#
_entry.id   AF-A0A2V0P6W2-F1
#
_cell.length_a   1.000
_cell.length_b   1.000
_cell.length_c   1.000
_cell.angle_alpha   90.00
_cell.angle_beta   90.00
_cell.angle_gamma   90.00
#
_symmetry.space_group_name_H-M   'P 1'
#
loop_
_entity.id
_entity.type
_entity.pdbx_description
1 polymer ?
#
loop_
_entity_poly.entity_id
_entity_poly.type
_entity_poly.pdbx_seq_one_letter_code
_entity_poly.pdbx_strand_id
1 'polypeptide(L)'
;MEQAMSDAQGGAEQQQQQGEPAPPESLSFLQLQDAFKRMVAVGVDVVDEQAFRRLMAGVPPHLVAPMWQLYSRVVAGIVENALEEFESIAAEVGLRQQLADVEALLLSRRGAAGGGGGGGGGDAAPGACDAPGDGPEAAAAAARVAAKRAEKQQLQEMLARAQAQRDDLQSRVDARRRQADSLQAGYARVADQMGELHAAAAAWRADGLLPAAGPAAV
;
A
#
# COMPACT_ATOMS: atom_id res chain seq x y z
N MET A 1 -33.95 -20.08 -45.11
CA MET A 1 -33.31 -21.33 -45.55
C MET A 1 -31.84 -21.02 -45.71
N GLU A 2 -30.87 -21.50 -44.95
CA GLU A 2 -30.67 -22.41 -43.82
C GLU A 2 -29.21 -22.04 -43.44
N GLN A 3 -28.87 -21.58 -42.24
CA GLN A 3 -28.85 -22.31 -40.98
C GLN A 3 -28.12 -23.66 -41.09
N ALA A 4 -26.79 -23.64 -41.18
CA ALA A 4 -25.94 -24.77 -40.82
C ALA A 4 -24.49 -24.31 -40.58
N MET A 5 -23.86 -24.90 -39.55
CA MET A 5 -22.43 -24.90 -39.27
C MET A 5 -21.85 -23.71 -38.49
N SER A 6 -22.52 -23.38 -37.39
CA SER A 6 -21.82 -23.09 -36.14
C SER A 6 -21.79 -24.42 -35.37
N ASP A 7 -20.61 -25.02 -35.19
CA ASP A 7 -20.24 -25.85 -34.03
C ASP A 7 -18.93 -26.61 -34.29
N ALA A 8 -18.17 -26.77 -33.21
CA ALA A 8 -16.97 -27.58 -33.04
C ALA A 8 -15.62 -26.99 -33.52
N GLN A 9 -14.94 -26.29 -32.61
CA GLN A 9 -13.62 -26.66 -32.06
C GLN A 9 -12.96 -25.47 -31.37
N GLY A 10 -13.50 -25.10 -30.20
CA GLY A 10 -12.76 -24.35 -29.18
C GLY A 10 -12.30 -25.35 -28.13
N GLY A 11 -11.09 -25.89 -28.32
CA GLY A 11 -10.47 -26.83 -27.39
C GLY A 11 -10.37 -26.22 -26.00
N ALA A 12 -10.81 -27.00 -25.02
CA ALA A 12 -10.72 -26.70 -23.61
C ALA A 12 -9.25 -26.59 -23.17
N GLU A 13 -8.73 -25.38 -23.11
CA GLU A 13 -7.61 -25.06 -22.21
C GLU A 13 -8.18 -24.90 -20.80
N GLN A 14 -8.49 -26.04 -20.17
CA GLN A 14 -8.56 -26.12 -18.71
C GLN A 14 -7.13 -25.89 -18.19
N GLN A 15 -6.78 -24.61 -18.02
CA GLN A 15 -5.72 -24.23 -17.08
C GLN A 15 -6.13 -24.77 -15.72
N GLN A 16 -5.55 -25.91 -15.36
CA GLN A 16 -5.30 -26.29 -13.98
C GLN A 16 -4.49 -25.15 -13.36
N GLN A 17 -5.17 -24.12 -12.87
CA GLN A 17 -4.71 -23.36 -11.73
C GLN A 17 -4.70 -24.36 -10.57
N GLN A 18 -3.60 -25.10 -10.49
CA GLN A 18 -3.17 -25.75 -9.27
C GLN A 18 -3.21 -24.64 -8.22
N GLY A 19 -4.19 -24.73 -7.32
CA GLY A 19 -4.20 -23.96 -6.10
C GLY A 19 -2.91 -24.32 -5.36
N GLU A 20 -1.92 -23.46 -5.53
CA GLU A 20 -0.74 -23.42 -4.67
C GLU A 20 -1.29 -23.35 -3.24
N PRO A 21 -1.03 -24.35 -2.39
CA PRO A 21 -1.51 -24.29 -1.02
C PRO A 21 -0.90 -23.03 -0.41
N ALA A 22 -1.75 -22.10 0.01
CA ALA A 22 -1.32 -20.90 0.72
C ALA A 22 -0.27 -21.33 1.75
N PRO A 23 0.91 -20.67 1.78
CA PRO A 23 1.96 -21.05 2.73
C PRO A 23 1.33 -21.06 4.12
N PRO A 24 1.63 -22.08 4.95
CA PRO A 24 1.02 -22.18 6.27
C PRO A 24 1.26 -20.87 7.01
N GLU A 25 0.19 -20.17 7.38
CA GLU A 25 0.31 -18.94 8.14
C GLU A 25 1.10 -19.24 9.41
N SER A 26 2.20 -18.51 9.60
CA SER A 26 3.06 -18.71 10.77
C SER A 26 2.25 -18.45 12.03
N LEU A 27 2.31 -19.38 12.99
CA LEU A 27 1.56 -19.28 14.24
C LEU A 27 1.95 -18.03 15.02
N SER A 28 3.22 -17.63 14.92
CA SER A 28 3.76 -16.41 15.51
C SER A 28 3.17 -15.16 14.88
N PHE A 29 2.87 -15.17 13.57
CA PHE A 29 2.23 -14.03 12.92
C PHE A 29 0.80 -13.84 13.42
N LEU A 30 0.03 -14.93 13.55
CA LEU A 30 -1.32 -14.87 14.11
C LEU A 30 -1.30 -14.34 15.56
N GLN A 31 -0.35 -14.81 16.38
CA GLN A 31 -0.20 -14.30 17.75
C GLN A 31 0.17 -12.82 17.79
N LEU A 32 1.02 -12.36 16.87
CA LEU A 32 1.38 -10.95 16.75
C LEU A 32 0.17 -10.11 16.33
N GLN A 33 -0.59 -10.58 15.34
CA GLN A 33 -1.82 -9.92 14.89
C GLN A 33 -2.84 -9.81 16.03
N ASP A 34 -3.02 -10.86 16.82
CA ASP A 34 -3.92 -10.87 17.98
C ASP A 34 -3.41 -9.98 19.14
N ALA A 35 -2.09 -9.90 19.33
CA ALA A 35 -1.50 -8.95 20.26
C ALA A 35 -1.74 -7.50 19.80
N PHE A 36 -1.59 -7.23 18.50
CA PHE A 36 -1.84 -5.92 17.91
C PHE A 36 -3.31 -5.51 18.03
N LYS A 37 -4.27 -6.39 17.68
CA LYS A 37 -5.71 -6.15 17.87
C LYS A 37 -6.05 -5.76 19.30
N ARG A 38 -5.48 -6.47 20.28
CA ARG A 38 -5.66 -6.15 21.70
C ARG A 38 -5.05 -4.79 22.07
N MET A 39 -3.87 -4.48 21.54
CA MET A 39 -3.21 -3.19 21.76
C MET A 39 -4.05 -2.03 21.20
N VAL A 40 -4.59 -2.17 20.00
CA VAL A 40 -5.48 -1.18 19.38
C VAL A 40 -6.75 -1.02 20.22
N ALA A 41 -7.37 -2.13 20.66
CA ALA A 41 -8.55 -2.08 21.50
C ALA A 41 -8.31 -1.35 22.84
N VAL A 42 -7.12 -1.52 23.44
CA VAL A 42 -6.73 -0.80 24.66
C VAL A 42 -6.38 0.66 24.38
N GLY A 43 -5.69 0.93 23.27
CA GLY A 43 -5.24 2.28 22.91
C GLY A 43 -6.37 3.22 22.47
N VAL A 44 -7.45 2.67 21.91
CA VAL A 44 -8.61 3.44 21.44
C VAL A 44 -9.62 3.75 22.56
N ASP A 45 -9.42 3.20 23.78
CA ASP A 45 -10.27 3.38 24.98
C ASP A 45 -11.75 3.61 24.64
N VAL A 46 -12.41 2.55 24.18
CA VAL A 46 -13.78 2.63 23.67
C VAL A 46 -14.72 3.00 24.81
N VAL A 47 -15.19 4.25 24.79
CA VAL A 47 -16.16 4.78 25.74
C VAL A 47 -17.52 4.22 25.39
N ASP A 48 -18.18 3.57 26.36
CA ASP A 48 -19.53 3.08 26.16
C ASP A 48 -20.54 4.24 26.02
N GLU A 49 -21.70 3.95 25.43
CA GLU A 49 -22.70 4.99 25.16
C GLU A 49 -23.15 5.71 26.45
N GLN A 50 -23.15 5.00 27.57
CA GLN A 50 -23.53 5.56 28.86
C GLN A 50 -22.50 6.55 29.39
N ALA A 51 -21.21 6.23 29.34
CA ALA A 51 -20.14 7.14 29.71
C ALA A 51 -20.07 8.32 28.75
N PHE A 52 -20.27 8.10 27.44
CA PHE A 52 -20.36 9.18 26.46
C PHE A 52 -21.50 10.15 26.80
N ARG A 53 -22.70 9.63 27.10
CA ARG A 53 -23.85 10.46 27.51
C ARG A 53 -23.59 11.22 28.81
N ARG A 54 -22.84 10.64 29.76
CA ARG A 54 -22.42 11.33 30.99
C ARG A 54 -21.44 12.47 30.70
N LEU A 55 -20.46 12.26 29.81
CA LEU A 55 -19.53 13.30 29.36
C LEU A 55 -20.28 14.45 28.65
N MET A 56 -21.39 14.13 28.00
CA MET A 56 -22.21 15.06 27.22
C MET A 56 -23.38 15.67 27.99
N ALA A 57 -23.39 15.62 29.33
CA ALA A 57 -24.52 16.04 30.17
C ALA A 57 -24.97 17.51 29.98
N GLY A 58 -24.11 18.38 29.43
CA GLY A 58 -24.44 19.78 29.12
C GLY A 58 -24.91 20.05 27.70
N VAL A 59 -24.96 19.02 26.84
CA VAL A 59 -25.27 19.16 25.42
C VAL A 59 -26.76 18.87 25.15
N PRO A 60 -27.44 19.67 24.29
CA PRO A 60 -28.83 19.42 23.96
C PRO A 60 -29.09 17.97 23.48
N PRO A 61 -30.17 17.31 23.95
CA PRO A 61 -30.40 15.88 23.70
C PRO A 61 -30.45 15.50 22.21
N HIS A 62 -30.93 16.42 21.37
CA HIS A 62 -31.01 16.21 19.92
C HIS A 62 -29.65 16.21 19.22
N LEU A 63 -28.59 16.74 19.85
CA LEU A 63 -27.21 16.74 19.34
C LEU A 63 -26.41 15.54 19.85
N VAL A 64 -26.76 14.99 21.01
CA VAL A 64 -26.03 13.86 21.61
C VAL A 64 -26.06 12.62 20.72
N ALA A 65 -27.20 12.31 20.09
CA ALA A 65 -27.32 11.15 19.21
C ALA A 65 -26.45 11.27 17.93
N PRO A 66 -26.49 12.38 17.16
CA PRO A 66 -25.56 12.61 16.06
C PRO A 66 -24.08 12.57 16.47
N MET A 67 -23.74 13.14 17.63
CA MET A 67 -22.36 13.14 18.14
C MET A 67 -21.89 11.74 18.53
N TRP A 68 -22.78 10.91 19.09
CA TRP A 68 -22.49 9.50 19.36
C TRP A 68 -22.26 8.71 18.07
N GLN A 69 -23.09 8.93 17.04
CA GLN A 69 -22.89 8.28 15.74
C GLN A 69 -21.55 8.68 15.10
N LEU A 70 -21.21 9.97 15.16
CA LEU A 70 -19.92 10.45 14.66
C LEU A 70 -18.76 9.83 15.44
N TYR A 71 -18.83 9.83 16.78
CA TYR A 71 -17.82 9.20 17.64
C TYR A 71 -17.63 7.72 17.29
N SER A 72 -18.72 6.96 17.24
CA SER A 72 -18.70 5.53 16.93
C SER A 72 -18.08 5.26 15.56
N ARG A 73 -18.41 6.09 14.56
CA ARG A 73 -17.86 5.98 13.21
C ARG A 73 -16.37 6.30 13.17
N VAL A 74 -15.92 7.33 13.89
CA VAL A 74 -14.50 7.69 13.98
C VAL A 74 -13.71 6.58 14.66
N VAL A 75 -14.21 6.05 15.78
CA VAL A 75 -13.58 4.93 16.49
C VAL A 75 -13.48 3.69 15.61
N ALA A 76 -14.57 3.31 14.94
CA ALA A 76 -14.56 2.18 14.01
C ALA A 76 -13.54 2.38 12.88
N GLY A 77 -13.53 3.58 12.26
CA GLY A 77 -12.57 3.90 11.21
C GLY A 77 -11.12 3.90 11.66
N ILE A 78 -10.82 4.35 12.89
CA ILE A 78 -9.46 4.27 13.47
C ILE A 78 -9.03 2.80 13.60
N VAL A 79 -9.90 1.94 14.12
CA VAL A 79 -9.59 0.51 14.32
C VAL A 79 -9.39 -0.19 12.97
N GLU A 80 -10.28 0.03 12.00
CA GLU A 80 -10.18 -0.54 10.66
C GLU A 80 -8.89 -0.08 9.97
N ASN A 81 -8.62 1.23 9.94
CA ASN A 81 -7.42 1.77 9.31
C ASN A 81 -6.14 1.27 9.99
N ALA A 82 -6.11 1.15 11.32
CA ALA A 82 -4.96 0.62 12.04
C ALA A 82 -4.68 -0.85 11.67
N LEU A 83 -5.72 -1.66 11.46
CA LEU A 83 -5.57 -3.06 11.05
C LEU A 83 -5.14 -3.18 9.59
N GLU A 84 -5.68 -2.35 8.70
CA GLU A 84 -5.25 -2.28 7.30
C GLU A 84 -3.80 -1.83 7.17
N GLU A 85 -3.38 -0.81 7.92
CA GLU A 85 -1.99 -0.36 7.97
C GLU A 85 -1.06 -1.45 8.52
N PHE A 86 -1.47 -2.18 9.55
CA PHE A 86 -0.71 -3.32 10.07
C PHE A 86 -0.48 -4.38 8.99
N GLU A 87 -1.53 -4.77 8.25
CA GLU A 87 -1.39 -5.74 7.16
C GLU A 87 -0.52 -5.21 6.02
N SER A 88 -0.66 -3.93 5.67
CA SER A 88 0.16 -3.30 4.64
C SER A 88 1.64 -3.29 5.03
N ILE A 89 1.96 -2.95 6.29
CA ILE A 89 3.34 -2.96 6.81
C ILE A 89 3.87 -4.39 6.89
N ALA A 90 3.05 -5.34 7.35
CA ALA A 90 3.43 -6.75 7.41
C ALA A 90 3.76 -7.32 6.02
N ALA A 91 3.03 -6.89 4.99
CA ALA A 91 3.31 -7.23 3.60
C ALA A 91 4.57 -6.53 3.08
N GLU A 92 4.73 -5.22 3.31
CA GLU A 92 5.89 -4.45 2.81
C GLU A 92 7.21 -4.98 3.35
N VAL A 93 7.26 -5.31 4.65
CA VAL A 93 8.49 -5.78 5.31
C VAL A 93 8.70 -7.29 5.13
N GLY A 94 7.74 -8.01 4.53
CA GLY A 94 7.78 -9.47 4.43
C GLY A 94 7.75 -10.16 5.80
N LEU A 95 7.09 -9.54 6.78
CA LEU A 95 7.09 -9.96 8.19
C LEU A 95 6.59 -11.41 8.36
N ARG A 96 5.61 -11.81 7.55
CA ARG A 96 5.06 -13.17 7.52
C ARG A 96 6.15 -14.21 7.19
N GLN A 97 6.98 -13.94 6.19
CA GLN A 97 8.07 -14.83 5.78
C GLN A 97 9.18 -14.85 6.84
N GLN A 98 9.56 -13.69 7.38
CA GLN A 98 10.58 -13.61 8.42
C GLN A 98 10.21 -14.42 9.67
N LEU A 99 8.95 -14.34 10.11
CA LEU A 99 8.47 -15.12 11.24
C LEU A 99 8.43 -16.62 10.92
N ALA A 100 8.02 -17.01 9.71
CA ALA A 100 8.05 -18.40 9.27
C ALA A 100 9.49 -18.96 9.24
N ASP A 101 10.46 -18.18 8.77
CA ASP A 101 11.87 -18.57 8.74
C ASP A 101 12.43 -18.76 10.16
N VAL A 102 12.08 -17.86 11.09
CA VAL A 102 12.46 -17.98 12.51
C VAL A 102 11.84 -19.23 13.14
N GLU A 103 10.57 -19.51 12.88
CA GLU A 103 9.91 -20.74 13.35
C GLU A 103 10.62 -21.99 12.82
N ALA A 104 10.95 -22.03 11.53
CA ALA A 104 11.68 -23.13 10.90
C ALA A 104 13.08 -23.31 11.50
N LEU A 105 13.78 -22.22 11.82
CA LEU A 105 15.07 -22.26 12.51
C LEU A 105 14.96 -22.79 13.95
N LEU A 106 13.91 -22.42 14.68
CA LEU A 106 13.67 -22.94 16.03
C LEU A 106 13.29 -24.43 16.00
N LEU A 107 12.47 -24.85 15.04
CA LEU A 107 12.08 -26.25 14.85
C LEU A 107 13.29 -27.13 14.46
N SER A 108 14.13 -26.67 13.54
CA SER A 108 15.34 -27.40 13.13
C SER A 108 16.38 -27.48 14.26
N ARG A 109 16.59 -26.40 15.03
CA ARG A 109 17.47 -26.41 16.21
C ARG A 109 16.94 -27.31 17.34
N ARG A 110 15.62 -27.36 17.52
CA ARG A 110 14.96 -28.24 18.50
C ARG A 110 14.97 -29.72 18.07
N GLY A 111 14.90 -29.99 16.77
CA GLY A 111 15.08 -31.33 16.20
C GLY A 111 16.50 -31.87 16.39
N ALA A 112 17.52 -31.02 16.27
CA ALA A 112 18.92 -31.41 16.50
C ALA A 112 19.25 -31.67 17.99
N ALA A 113 18.54 -31.03 18.93
CA ALA A 113 18.75 -31.20 20.37
C ALA A 113 17.87 -32.29 21.02
N GLY A 114 16.86 -32.80 20.31
CA GLY A 114 15.87 -33.77 20.84
C GLY A 114 16.09 -35.23 20.47
N GLY A 115 17.11 -35.55 19.67
CA GLY A 115 17.42 -36.92 19.22
C GLY A 115 18.17 -37.75 20.26
N GLY A 116 17.50 -38.12 21.35
CA GLY A 116 18.00 -39.10 22.31
C GLY A 116 17.57 -40.53 21.98
N GLY A 117 18.54 -41.40 21.67
CA GLY A 117 18.44 -42.86 21.72
C GLY A 117 18.83 -43.57 20.41
N GLY A 118 19.85 -44.44 20.34
CA GLY A 118 20.77 -44.96 21.34
C GLY A 118 21.71 -46.01 20.73
N GLY A 119 22.75 -46.39 21.50
CA GLY A 119 23.43 -47.69 21.37
C GLY A 119 24.81 -47.67 20.71
N GLY A 120 25.86 -47.91 21.50
CA GLY A 120 27.17 -48.35 21.01
C GLY A 120 28.34 -47.80 21.82
N GLY A 121 28.80 -48.57 22.81
CA GLY A 121 29.78 -48.16 23.81
C GLY A 121 31.22 -47.96 23.32
N GLY A 122 32.00 -47.29 24.17
CA GLY A 122 33.45 -47.15 24.06
C GLY A 122 33.94 -45.95 24.86
N ASP A 123 34.60 -46.22 25.99
CA ASP A 123 35.31 -45.27 26.85
C ASP A 123 36.08 -44.17 26.09
N ALA A 124 35.79 -42.89 26.38
CA ALA A 124 36.79 -41.82 26.51
C ALA A 124 36.14 -40.46 26.88
N ALA A 125 36.52 -39.94 28.06
CA ALA A 125 36.68 -38.53 28.48
C ALA A 125 35.51 -37.51 28.37
N PRO A 126 35.19 -36.77 29.46
CA PRO A 126 34.28 -35.62 29.41
C PRO A 126 35.07 -34.35 29.06
N GLY A 127 34.80 -33.76 27.89
CA GLY A 127 35.34 -32.45 27.54
C GLY A 127 35.76 -32.30 26.08
N ALA A 128 34.80 -32.38 25.17
CA ALA A 128 34.98 -31.88 23.81
C ALA A 128 33.64 -31.32 23.33
N CYS A 129 33.41 -30.06 23.66
CA CYS A 129 32.54 -29.20 22.87
C CYS A 129 33.16 -29.05 21.48
N ASP A 130 32.30 -28.93 20.48
CA ASP A 130 32.60 -28.41 19.15
C ASP A 130 33.44 -29.28 18.21
N ALA A 131 32.72 -30.00 17.35
CA ALA A 131 33.15 -30.13 15.96
C ALA A 131 31.96 -29.90 15.02
N PRO A 132 31.76 -28.67 14.51
CA PRO A 132 31.34 -28.48 13.14
C PRO A 132 32.61 -28.38 12.28
N GLY A 133 32.68 -29.19 11.23
CA GLY A 133 33.73 -29.12 10.21
C GLY A 133 33.65 -27.88 9.30
N ASP A 134 33.35 -26.71 9.88
CA ASP A 134 33.40 -25.40 9.24
C ASP A 134 34.00 -24.42 10.26
N GLY A 135 35.28 -24.09 10.09
CA GLY A 135 36.01 -23.24 11.03
C GLY A 135 35.42 -21.83 11.19
N PRO A 136 35.90 -21.05 12.19
CA PRO A 136 35.46 -19.66 12.42
C PRO A 136 35.60 -18.76 11.17
N GLU A 137 36.49 -19.12 10.26
CA GLU A 137 36.69 -18.45 8.97
C GLU A 137 35.54 -18.67 7.98
N ALA A 138 34.93 -19.86 7.95
CA ALA A 138 33.75 -20.16 7.13
C ALA A 138 32.51 -19.43 7.64
N ALA A 139 32.34 -19.35 8.97
CA ALA A 139 31.28 -18.56 9.61
C ALA A 139 31.44 -17.06 9.32
N ALA A 140 32.67 -16.54 9.37
CA ALA A 140 32.96 -15.14 9.02
C ALA A 140 32.70 -14.84 7.53
N ALA A 141 33.04 -15.77 6.63
CA ALA A 141 32.75 -15.65 5.21
C ALA A 141 31.24 -15.66 4.93
N ALA A 142 30.48 -16.57 5.55
CA ALA A 142 29.03 -16.62 5.46
C ALA A 142 28.37 -15.33 5.98
N ALA A 143 28.83 -14.79 7.11
CA ALA A 143 28.34 -13.53 7.66
C ALA A 143 28.59 -12.34 6.71
N ARG A 144 29.76 -12.27 6.06
CA ARG A 144 30.06 -11.22 5.06
C ARG A 144 29.16 -11.33 3.84
N VAL A 145 28.89 -12.55 3.35
CA VAL A 145 27.99 -12.76 2.20
C VAL A 145 26.55 -12.40 2.58
N ALA A 146 26.09 -12.76 3.78
CA ALA A 146 24.78 -12.37 4.27
C ALA A 146 24.64 -10.84 4.40
N ALA A 147 25.65 -10.16 4.96
CA ALA A 147 25.66 -8.70 5.06
C ALA A 147 25.60 -8.03 3.68
N LYS A 148 26.39 -8.51 2.70
CA LYS A 148 26.34 -7.99 1.32
C LYS A 148 25.02 -8.25 0.63
N ARG A 149 24.35 -9.37 0.91
CA ARG A 149 23.00 -9.65 0.37
C ARG A 149 21.96 -8.71 0.97
N ALA A 150 22.01 -8.47 2.27
CA ALA A 150 21.14 -7.51 2.94
C ALA A 150 21.35 -6.08 2.42
N GLU A 151 22.61 -5.65 2.28
CA GLU A 151 22.94 -4.33 1.70
C GLU A 151 22.44 -4.21 0.25
N LYS A 152 22.61 -5.26 -0.57
CA LYS A 152 22.07 -5.29 -1.93
C LYS A 152 20.54 -5.16 -1.94
N GLN A 153 19.83 -5.87 -1.07
CA GLN A 153 18.38 -5.78 -0.96
C GLN A 153 17.94 -4.37 -0.57
N GLN A 154 18.58 -3.78 0.44
CA GLN A 154 18.32 -2.41 0.87
C GLN A 154 18.54 -1.40 -0.27
N LEU A 155 19.63 -1.53 -1.03
CA LEU A 155 19.90 -0.66 -2.19
C LEU A 155 18.87 -0.85 -3.31
N GLN A 156 18.38 -2.08 -3.53
CA GLN A 156 17.34 -2.36 -4.50
C GLN A 156 16.00 -1.72 -4.10
N GLU A 157 15.63 -1.79 -2.81
CA GLU A 157 14.45 -1.12 -2.28
C GLU A 157 14.54 0.41 -2.40
N MET A 158 15.71 0.99 -2.06
CA MET A 158 15.94 2.43 -2.22
C MET A 158 15.84 2.86 -3.69
N LEU A 159 16.38 2.05 -4.60
CA LEU A 159 16.30 2.31 -6.05
C LEU A 159 14.86 2.22 -6.55
N ALA A 160 14.09 1.23 -6.11
CA ALA A 160 12.67 1.10 -6.45
C ALA A 160 11.85 2.30 -5.95
N ARG A 161 12.09 2.74 -4.70
CA ARG A 161 11.45 3.94 -4.14
C ARG A 161 11.80 5.20 -4.92
N ALA A 162 13.07 5.39 -5.28
CA ALA A 162 13.51 6.54 -6.09
C ALA A 162 12.90 6.52 -7.51
N GLN A 163 12.78 5.33 -8.12
CA GLN A 163 12.11 5.18 -9.42
C GLN A 163 10.61 5.52 -9.32
N ALA A 164 9.91 5.02 -8.31
CA ALA A 164 8.50 5.35 -8.09
C ALA A 164 8.29 6.86 -7.87
N GLN A 165 9.17 7.52 -7.11
CA GLN A 165 9.14 8.97 -6.91
C GLN A 165 9.38 9.74 -8.21
N ARG A 166 10.34 9.30 -9.03
CA ARG A 166 10.60 9.91 -10.34
C ARG A 166 9.36 9.78 -11.24
N ASP A 167 8.73 8.61 -11.28
CA ASP A 167 7.60 8.35 -12.15
C ASP A 167 6.34 9.14 -11.72
N ASP A 168 6.10 9.28 -10.41
CA ASP A 168 5.05 10.18 -9.88
C ASP A 168 5.33 11.63 -10.29
N LEU A 169 6.54 12.14 -10.06
CA LEU A 169 6.90 13.51 -10.44
C LEU A 169 6.76 13.74 -11.96
N GLN A 170 7.17 12.77 -12.77
CA GLN A 170 7.04 12.84 -14.22
C GLN A 170 5.56 12.94 -14.63
N SER A 171 4.69 12.12 -14.01
CA SER A 171 3.24 12.17 -14.28
C SER A 171 2.63 13.53 -13.93
N ARG A 172 3.09 14.17 -12.84
CA ARG A 172 2.64 15.51 -12.43
C ARG A 172 3.11 16.59 -13.40
N VAL A 173 4.34 16.49 -13.90
CA VAL A 173 4.87 17.41 -14.93
C VAL A 173 4.05 17.29 -16.21
N ASP A 174 3.77 16.06 -16.66
CA ASP A 174 2.97 15.81 -17.86
C ASP A 174 1.53 16.32 -17.70
N ALA A 175 0.92 16.13 -16.53
CA ALA A 175 -0.41 16.65 -16.23
C ALA A 175 -0.45 18.20 -16.28
N ARG A 176 0.55 18.86 -15.67
CA ARG A 176 0.66 20.33 -15.72
C ARG A 176 0.90 20.84 -17.13
N ARG A 177 1.68 20.11 -17.95
CA ARG A 177 1.92 20.48 -19.34
C ARG A 177 0.63 20.44 -20.16
N ARG A 178 -0.16 19.36 -20.03
CA ARG A 178 -1.49 19.26 -20.68
C ARG A 178 -2.43 20.38 -20.25
N GLN A 179 -2.39 20.76 -18.97
CA GLN A 179 -3.19 21.88 -18.46
C GLN A 179 -2.75 23.23 -19.05
N ALA A 180 -1.44 23.46 -19.17
CA ALA A 180 -0.92 24.66 -19.81
C ALA A 180 -1.32 24.73 -21.30
N ASP A 181 -1.18 23.61 -22.02
CA ASP A 181 -1.56 23.52 -23.43
C ASP A 181 -3.07 23.77 -23.63
N SER A 182 -3.92 23.25 -22.75
CA SER A 182 -5.37 23.47 -22.83
C SER A 182 -5.76 24.92 -22.54
N LEU A 183 -5.12 25.57 -21.56
CA LEU A 183 -5.31 26.98 -21.27
C LEU A 183 -4.85 27.85 -22.43
N GLN A 184 -3.68 27.57 -23.01
CA GLN A 184 -3.17 28.29 -24.17
C GLN A 184 -4.11 28.18 -25.37
N ALA A 185 -4.62 26.97 -25.65
CA ALA A 185 -5.61 26.77 -26.71
C ALA A 185 -6.96 27.46 -26.42
N GLY A 186 -7.32 27.62 -25.14
CA GLY A 186 -8.48 28.41 -24.72
C GLY A 186 -8.28 29.90 -24.97
N TYR A 187 -7.12 30.45 -24.57
CA TYR A 187 -6.77 31.85 -24.80
C TYR A 187 -6.71 32.19 -26.30
N ALA A 188 -6.12 31.32 -27.12
CA ALA A 188 -6.09 31.51 -28.57
C ALA A 188 -7.50 31.62 -29.15
N ARG A 189 -8.41 30.71 -28.76
CA ARG A 189 -9.81 30.76 -29.20
C ARG A 189 -10.54 32.02 -28.78
N VAL A 190 -10.34 32.49 -27.55
CA VAL A 190 -10.96 33.75 -27.08
C VAL A 190 -10.39 34.95 -27.83
N ALA A 191 -9.08 34.95 -28.11
CA ALA A 191 -8.44 36.01 -28.90
C ALA A 191 -9.00 36.04 -30.33
N ASP A 192 -9.18 34.89 -30.97
CA ASP A 192 -9.79 34.78 -32.31
C ASP A 192 -11.23 35.31 -32.31
N GLN A 193 -12.06 34.90 -31.33
CA GLN A 193 -13.44 35.38 -31.18
C GLN A 193 -13.51 36.90 -30.97
N MET A 194 -12.61 37.46 -30.15
CA MET A 194 -12.52 38.90 -29.95
C MET A 194 -12.10 39.63 -31.24
N GLY A 195 -11.22 39.02 -32.03
CA GLY A 195 -10.83 39.52 -33.36
C GLY A 195 -12.02 39.56 -34.32
N GLU A 196 -12.81 38.50 -34.37
CA GLU A 196 -14.03 38.42 -35.17
C GLU A 196 -15.09 39.45 -34.74
N LEU A 197 -15.33 39.58 -33.43
CA LEU A 197 -16.24 40.58 -32.87
C LEU A 197 -15.79 42.00 -33.20
N HIS A 198 -14.49 42.27 -33.10
CA HIS A 198 -13.93 43.58 -33.45
C HIS A 198 -14.09 43.88 -34.94
N ALA A 199 -13.85 42.89 -35.82
CA ALA A 199 -14.04 43.03 -37.25
C ALA A 199 -15.52 43.27 -37.62
N ALA A 200 -16.45 42.51 -37.04
CA ALA A 200 -17.89 42.69 -37.22
C ALA A 200 -18.35 44.08 -36.75
N ALA A 201 -17.89 44.52 -35.57
CA ALA A 201 -18.21 45.84 -35.03
C ALA A 201 -17.63 46.98 -35.88
N ALA A 202 -16.51 46.76 -36.58
CA ALA A 202 -15.95 47.72 -37.53
C ALA A 202 -16.79 47.77 -38.83
N ALA A 203 -17.22 46.62 -39.34
CA ALA A 203 -18.08 46.54 -40.52
C ALA A 203 -19.44 47.24 -40.30
N TRP A 204 -20.10 46.98 -39.17
CA TRP A 204 -21.36 47.65 -38.82
C TRP A 204 -21.22 49.17 -38.65
N ARG A 205 -20.05 49.66 -38.22
CA ARG A 205 -19.76 51.10 -38.20
C ARG A 205 -19.59 51.68 -39.59
N ALA A 206 -18.95 50.94 -40.50
CA ALA A 206 -18.81 51.35 -41.91
C ALA A 206 -20.16 51.43 -42.62
N ASP A 207 -21.08 50.50 -42.30
CA ASP A 207 -22.44 50.47 -42.85
C ASP A 207 -23.41 51.47 -42.18
N GLY A 208 -22.95 52.25 -41.18
CA GLY A 208 -23.75 53.24 -40.47
C GLY A 208 -24.77 52.66 -39.48
N LEU A 209 -24.71 51.36 -39.19
CA LEU A 209 -25.60 50.66 -38.25
C LEU A 209 -25.20 50.87 -36.78
N LEU A 210 -23.94 51.26 -36.54
CA LEU A 210 -23.45 51.65 -35.21
C LEU A 210 -22.99 53.12 -35.23
N PRO A 211 -23.42 53.95 -34.26
CA PRO A 211 -22.93 55.32 -34.15
C PRO A 211 -21.42 55.30 -33.91
N ALA A 212 -20.69 56.17 -34.59
CA ALA A 212 -19.27 56.37 -34.32
C ALA A 212 -19.12 56.74 -32.84
N ALA A 213 -18.28 56.02 -32.11
CA ALA A 213 -17.98 56.32 -30.72
C ALA A 213 -17.38 57.74 -30.66
N GLY A 214 -18.25 58.72 -30.41
CA GLY A 214 -17.84 60.09 -30.16
C GLY A 214 -16.95 60.10 -28.91
N PRO A 215 -15.95 61.00 -28.84
CA PRO A 215 -15.10 61.10 -27.66
C PRO A 215 -15.98 61.32 -26.44
N ALA A 216 -15.86 60.44 -25.45
CA ALA A 216 -16.53 60.59 -24.17
C ALA A 216 -16.11 61.94 -23.60
N ALA A 217 -17.03 62.90 -23.59
CA ALA A 217 -16.83 64.19 -22.97
C ALA A 217 -16.64 63.94 -21.46
N VAL A 218 -15.40 64.10 -21.01
CA VAL A 218 -15.03 64.24 -19.59
C VAL A 218 -15.20 65.70 -19.21
#